data_AF-A0A8H6EWF7-F1
#
_entry.id   AF-A0A8H6EWF7-F1
#
_cell.length_a   1.000
_cell.length_b   1.000
_cell.length_c   1.000
_cell.angle_alpha   90.00
_cell.angle_beta   90.00
_cell.angle_gamma   90.00
#
_symmetry.space_group_name_H-M   'P 1'
#
loop_
_entity.id
_entity.type
_entity.pdbx_description
1 polymer ?
#
loop_
_entity_poly.entity_id
_entity_poly.type
_entity_poly.pdbx_seq_one_letter_code
_entity_poly.pdbx_strand_id
1 'polypeptide(L)'
;MTAPMQSVNKRKHTVGNGKVTKKQHRPAISLQQTPEEEKKAKAYFQPKIFQQKYETSLKHQIDTSGPYHWGSISDLFNDELLRNVRKEILENIHFTKKETDIYKVFQSGDLANLSALSEDLKKKLPSLCKVRSGLYSKAFRNVISRVTGCGDLSGSKMDISIHLYNRTCHLLTHDDVIGSRRISYILYMPDPDKEWKPSYGGALRLFDSIVPNVPESDPVAKLTPQFNQIAFFHVQPGVSFHDVEEVTATKQRLSLQGWFHIPQPKDEGYIPGEQERTEAKSTLELLETRELREYDFPKFELSRIPEPVVDQFSLDLKKQDIEYLAKFMNPVLLTQESLNKLQQTFSDSSVVDIVSFLNDSYAGAFRKELKHFELNEYPHMPSKQSEIEFPWKLAIPSHKRRYMYMDGTSQQDITTSASIAKLNETYPHEEPNFELTADMFRMKEQSENRKEIESKADKDATTCNSVSAKLCDLRFRPGHDFILATKPDKIESEESFLDGVLEATLNLTPTTGWEAGEWGAYELCMIDETDDKEAKDEGRLNEDEAAIYRSSETDESVVYESQACWNKLCLMFRDSSVMKFVKYISYDAPGSRYDITASWLCKDEDDE
;
A
#
# COMPACT_ATOMS: atom_id res chain seq x y z
N MET A 1 16.14 23.05 -59.79
CA MET A 1 17.03 22.66 -60.89
C MET A 1 18.45 22.80 -60.37
N THR A 2 19.34 21.83 -60.24
CA THR A 2 19.39 20.40 -60.61
C THR A 2 20.62 19.88 -59.86
N ALA A 3 20.57 18.65 -59.35
CA ALA A 3 21.67 17.96 -58.67
C ALA A 3 22.89 17.71 -59.61
N PRO A 4 24.04 17.20 -59.11
CA PRO A 4 24.13 15.75 -58.90
C PRO A 4 24.99 15.26 -57.71
N MET A 5 24.75 13.99 -57.37
CA MET A 5 25.43 13.10 -56.42
C MET A 5 26.92 12.91 -56.71
N GLN A 6 27.71 12.58 -55.69
CA GLN A 6 28.76 11.55 -55.78
C GLN A 6 29.18 10.98 -54.41
N SER A 7 29.57 9.71 -54.45
CA SER A 7 29.64 8.72 -53.38
C SER A 7 31.02 8.54 -52.72
N VAL A 8 30.99 8.19 -51.43
CA VAL A 8 31.86 7.27 -50.67
C VAL A 8 33.38 7.49 -50.68
N ASN A 9 33.95 7.67 -49.48
CA ASN A 9 35.26 7.09 -49.18
C ASN A 9 35.41 6.70 -47.69
N LYS A 10 35.62 5.40 -47.46
CA LYS A 10 35.97 4.79 -46.16
C LYS A 10 37.32 5.30 -45.68
N ARG A 11 37.44 5.75 -44.42
CA ARG A 11 38.72 5.86 -43.73
C ARG A 11 38.73 5.04 -42.44
N LYS A 12 39.81 4.27 -42.32
CA LYS A 12 40.13 3.27 -41.30
C LYS A 12 40.27 3.91 -39.91
N HIS A 13 39.65 3.30 -38.90
CA HIS A 13 39.92 3.58 -37.50
C HIS A 13 41.31 3.04 -37.13
N THR A 14 42.21 3.94 -36.71
CA THR A 14 43.41 3.61 -35.95
C THR A 14 43.09 3.62 -34.46
N VAL A 15 43.33 2.49 -33.80
CA VAL A 15 43.19 2.29 -32.36
C VAL A 15 44.26 3.09 -31.62
N GLY A 16 43.83 4.10 -30.86
CA GLY A 16 44.67 4.84 -29.93
C GLY A 16 44.63 4.18 -28.54
N ASN A 17 45.81 3.82 -28.02
CA ASN A 17 46.02 3.29 -26.67
C ASN A 17 45.57 4.31 -25.60
N GLY A 18 44.39 4.09 -25.03
CA GLY A 18 43.93 4.73 -23.80
C GLY A 18 44.49 4.02 -22.57
N LYS A 19 45.22 4.74 -21.72
CA LYS A 19 45.74 4.28 -20.43
C LYS A 19 44.60 3.76 -19.56
N VAL A 20 44.66 2.47 -19.20
CA VAL A 20 43.82 1.87 -18.15
C VAL A 20 44.16 2.55 -16.81
N THR A 21 43.31 3.45 -16.35
CA THR A 21 43.33 3.91 -14.96
C THR A 21 42.91 2.74 -14.08
N LYS A 22 43.86 2.22 -13.29
CA LYS A 22 43.59 1.21 -12.24
C LYS A 22 42.42 1.71 -11.38
N LYS A 23 41.29 0.99 -11.41
CA LYS A 23 40.23 1.12 -10.42
C LYS A 23 40.89 1.03 -9.03
N GLN A 24 40.88 2.13 -8.28
CA GLN A 24 41.28 2.10 -6.88
C GLN A 24 40.29 1.19 -6.16
N HIS A 25 40.78 0.06 -5.66
CA HIS A 25 40.05 -0.79 -4.75
C HIS A 25 39.68 0.06 -3.52
N ARG A 26 38.40 0.43 -3.38
CA ARG A 26 37.90 0.90 -2.08
C ARG A 26 38.11 -0.26 -1.10
N PRO A 27 38.85 -0.06 0.01
CA PRO A 27 39.03 -1.12 0.98
C PRO A 27 37.66 -1.49 1.55
N ALA A 28 37.35 -2.79 1.56
CA ALA A 28 36.16 -3.31 2.24
C ALA A 28 36.27 -2.94 3.72
N ILE A 29 35.40 -2.03 4.18
CA ILE A 29 35.29 -1.70 5.59
C ILE A 29 34.84 -2.97 6.31
N SER A 30 35.67 -3.48 7.20
CA SER A 30 35.28 -4.60 8.07
C SER A 30 34.12 -4.15 8.95
N LEU A 31 32.93 -4.69 8.68
CA LEU A 31 31.68 -4.43 9.40
C LEU A 31 31.56 -5.22 10.72
N GLN A 32 32.56 -6.01 11.11
CA GLN A 32 32.53 -6.77 12.35
C GLN A 32 32.89 -5.90 13.55
N GLN A 33 32.13 -6.04 14.64
CA GLN A 33 32.44 -5.39 15.92
C GLN A 33 33.83 -5.75 16.42
N THR A 34 34.51 -4.75 16.97
CA THR A 34 35.80 -4.97 17.62
C THR A 34 35.61 -5.75 18.94
N PRO A 35 36.60 -6.54 19.37
CA PRO A 35 36.55 -7.22 20.67
C PRO A 35 36.36 -6.26 21.86
N GLU A 36 36.83 -5.02 21.74
CA GLU A 36 36.64 -3.99 22.77
C GLU A 36 35.20 -3.48 22.84
N GLU A 37 34.53 -3.31 21.69
CA GLU A 37 33.11 -2.95 21.62
C GLU A 37 32.25 -4.06 22.23
N GLU A 38 32.53 -5.32 21.89
CA GLU A 38 31.81 -6.47 22.45
C GLU A 38 31.96 -6.53 23.98
N LYS A 39 33.16 -6.29 24.50
CA LYS A 39 33.40 -6.26 25.95
C LYS A 39 32.62 -5.15 26.67
N LYS A 40 32.40 -4.02 26.01
CA LYS A 40 31.65 -2.86 26.54
C LYS A 40 30.15 -2.97 26.30
N ALA A 41 29.71 -3.78 25.34
CA ALA A 41 28.31 -3.82 24.89
C ALA A 41 27.31 -4.05 26.04
N LYS A 42 27.62 -4.96 26.97
CA LYS A 42 26.77 -5.23 28.14
C LYS A 42 26.52 -4.00 29.02
N ALA A 43 27.46 -3.06 29.08
CA ALA A 43 27.34 -1.85 29.89
C ALA A 43 26.38 -0.81 29.28
N TYR A 44 26.01 -0.97 28.00
CA TYR A 44 25.06 -0.08 27.33
C TYR A 44 23.60 -0.42 27.67
N PHE A 45 23.33 -1.66 28.07
CA PHE A 45 21.99 -2.15 28.39
C PHE A 45 21.67 -2.04 29.88
N GLN A 46 20.37 -2.12 30.21
CA GLN A 46 19.97 -2.37 31.59
C GLN A 46 20.45 -3.76 32.05
N PRO A 47 20.97 -3.92 33.28
CA PRO A 47 21.50 -5.20 33.76
C PRO A 47 20.49 -6.35 33.75
N LYS A 48 19.19 -6.04 33.84
CA LYS A 48 18.10 -7.03 33.85
C LYS A 48 18.09 -7.93 32.61
N ILE A 49 18.52 -7.39 31.46
CA ILE A 49 18.48 -8.08 30.16
C ILE A 49 19.35 -9.34 30.13
N PHE A 50 20.41 -9.39 30.94
CA PHE A 50 21.34 -10.52 30.99
C PHE A 50 21.10 -11.45 32.19
N GLN A 51 20.00 -11.27 32.91
CA GLN A 51 19.65 -12.12 34.05
C GLN A 51 18.82 -13.31 33.58
N GLN A 52 19.23 -14.53 33.95
CA GLN A 52 18.54 -15.76 33.54
C GLN A 52 17.03 -15.74 33.87
N LYS A 53 16.66 -15.24 35.06
CA LYS A 53 15.26 -15.13 35.48
C LYS A 53 14.44 -14.24 34.54
N TYR A 54 15.00 -13.11 34.11
CA TYR A 54 14.34 -12.20 33.19
C TYR A 54 14.21 -12.83 31.81
N GLU A 55 15.28 -13.45 31.31
CA GLU A 55 15.28 -14.15 30.03
C GLU A 55 14.24 -15.27 29.96
N THR A 56 14.14 -16.11 31.00
CA THR A 56 13.12 -17.17 31.08
C THR A 56 11.70 -16.61 31.10
N SER A 57 11.47 -15.50 31.82
CA SER A 57 10.16 -14.84 31.83
C SER A 57 9.80 -14.25 30.46
N LEU A 58 10.76 -13.60 29.80
CA LEU A 58 10.58 -13.00 28.48
C LEU A 58 10.31 -14.07 27.42
N LYS A 59 11.04 -15.18 27.47
CA LYS A 59 10.79 -16.33 26.60
C LYS A 59 9.36 -16.85 26.76
N HIS A 60 8.90 -17.05 27.99
CA HIS A 60 7.53 -17.52 28.24
C HIS A 60 6.47 -16.53 27.71
N GLN A 61 6.71 -15.22 27.84
CA GLN A 61 5.82 -14.19 27.28
C GLN A 61 5.77 -14.27 25.75
N ILE A 62 6.91 -14.46 25.08
CA ILE A 62 6.98 -14.59 23.62
C ILE A 62 6.28 -15.88 23.17
N ASP A 63 6.58 -17.00 23.82
CA ASP A 63 6.00 -18.33 23.51
C ASP A 63 4.47 -18.36 23.70
N THR A 64 3.91 -17.45 24.51
CA THR A 64 2.45 -17.34 24.76
C THR A 64 1.82 -16.10 24.11
N SER A 65 2.59 -15.32 23.35
CA SER A 65 2.09 -14.18 22.59
C SER A 65 1.39 -14.61 21.31
N GLY A 66 0.48 -13.77 20.82
CA GLY A 66 -0.18 -13.89 19.52
C GLY A 66 -0.32 -12.51 18.86
N PRO A 67 -0.71 -12.46 17.57
CA PRO A 67 -1.18 -13.59 16.73
C PRO A 67 -0.07 -14.55 16.30
N TYR A 68 1.15 -14.06 16.14
CA TYR A 68 2.38 -14.84 16.01
C TYR A 68 3.33 -14.49 17.16
N HIS A 69 4.43 -15.21 17.32
CA HIS A 69 5.32 -14.98 18.46
C HIS A 69 6.09 -13.65 18.33
N TRP A 70 5.83 -12.73 19.26
CA TRP A 70 6.45 -11.41 19.34
C TRP A 70 6.82 -11.06 20.78
N GLY A 71 7.74 -10.11 20.94
CA GLY A 71 8.24 -9.68 22.23
C GLY A 71 8.38 -8.17 22.33
N SER A 72 8.36 -7.68 23.57
CA SER A 72 8.72 -6.30 23.89
C SER A 72 9.54 -6.23 25.17
N ILE A 73 10.54 -5.36 25.18
CA ILE A 73 11.37 -5.08 26.35
C ILE A 73 11.32 -3.57 26.61
N SER A 74 10.80 -3.19 27.78
CA SER A 74 10.88 -1.81 28.29
C SER A 74 12.20 -1.57 29.03
N ASP A 75 12.68 -0.33 29.02
CA ASP A 75 13.99 0.08 29.55
C ASP A 75 15.10 -0.84 29.05
N LEU A 76 15.30 -0.89 27.73
CA LEU A 76 16.32 -1.74 27.14
C LEU A 76 17.73 -1.23 27.43
N PHE A 77 17.97 0.04 27.11
CA PHE A 77 19.26 0.70 27.22
C PHE A 77 19.41 1.49 28.52
N ASN A 78 20.66 1.83 28.86
CA ASN A 78 20.95 2.87 29.82
C ASN A 78 20.22 4.17 29.39
N ASP A 79 19.50 4.78 30.33
CA ASP A 79 18.59 5.90 30.05
C ASP A 79 19.35 7.13 29.50
N GLU A 80 20.47 7.49 30.13
CA GLU A 80 21.31 8.61 29.70
C GLU A 80 21.88 8.38 28.29
N LEU A 81 22.31 7.16 27.99
CA LEU A 81 22.78 6.80 26.65
C LEU A 81 21.70 7.03 25.60
N LEU A 82 20.48 6.54 25.82
CA LEU A 82 19.42 6.66 24.82
C LEU A 82 18.88 8.09 24.70
N ARG A 83 18.87 8.87 25.80
CA ARG A 83 18.58 10.32 25.76
C ARG A 83 19.58 11.06 24.89
N ASN A 84 20.87 10.71 25.02
CA ASN A 84 21.93 11.27 24.17
C ASN A 84 21.76 10.87 22.69
N VAL A 85 21.39 9.61 22.40
CA VAL A 85 21.07 9.18 21.01
C VAL A 85 19.96 10.03 20.42
N ARG A 86 18.85 10.20 21.15
CA ARG A 86 17.72 11.01 20.70
C ARG A 86 18.15 12.45 20.39
N LYS A 87 18.95 13.05 21.27
CA LYS A 87 19.50 14.40 21.08
C LYS A 87 20.40 14.47 19.84
N GLU A 88 21.36 13.54 19.72
CA GLU A 88 22.28 13.44 18.59
C GLU A 88 21.53 13.36 17.25
N ILE A 89 20.49 12.52 17.16
CA ILE A 89 19.67 12.37 15.96
C ILE A 89 18.98 13.68 15.59
N LEU A 90 18.26 14.29 16.53
CA LEU A 90 17.46 15.49 16.24
C LEU A 90 18.32 16.73 15.93
N GLU A 91 19.55 16.80 16.45
CA GLU A 91 20.47 17.92 16.19
C GLU A 91 21.29 17.76 14.91
N ASN A 92 21.56 16.52 14.46
CA ASN A 92 22.55 16.25 13.41
C ASN A 92 22.00 15.53 12.17
N ILE A 93 20.78 15.01 12.20
CA ILE A 93 20.20 14.27 11.08
C ILE A 93 19.06 15.07 10.46
N HIS A 94 19.15 15.28 9.16
CA HIS A 94 18.05 15.84 8.38
C HIS A 94 17.11 14.72 7.92
N PHE A 95 15.81 14.95 8.08
CA PHE A 95 14.79 14.01 7.64
C PHE A 95 14.04 14.55 6.43
N THR A 96 13.87 13.70 5.43
CA THR A 96 13.10 14.00 4.22
C THR A 96 11.81 13.19 4.25
N LYS A 97 10.68 13.83 3.96
CA LYS A 97 9.39 13.15 3.77
C LYS A 97 9.53 12.21 2.57
N LYS A 98 9.20 10.95 2.75
CA LYS A 98 9.00 9.97 1.68
C LYS A 98 7.59 9.43 1.78
N GLU A 99 6.95 9.32 0.63
CA GLU A 99 5.59 8.86 0.50
C GLU A 99 5.50 7.92 -0.70
N THR A 100 4.96 6.74 -0.46
CA THR A 100 4.69 5.70 -1.46
C THR A 100 3.20 5.36 -1.39
N ASP A 101 2.75 4.28 -2.00
CA ASP A 101 1.42 3.72 -1.78
C ASP A 101 1.27 3.20 -0.33
N ILE A 102 2.23 2.40 0.15
CA ILE A 102 2.18 1.68 1.43
C ILE A 102 2.58 2.53 2.65
N TYR A 103 3.34 3.62 2.51
CA TYR A 103 3.76 4.43 3.66
C TYR A 103 3.84 5.93 3.40
N LYS A 104 3.83 6.69 4.51
CA LYS A 104 4.21 8.11 4.58
C LYS A 104 5.08 8.28 5.82
N VAL A 105 6.37 8.56 5.65
CA VAL A 105 7.33 8.64 6.78
C VAL A 105 8.45 9.62 6.48
N PHE A 106 9.07 10.17 7.52
CA PHE A 106 10.28 10.96 7.39
C PHE A 106 11.50 10.06 7.61
N GLN A 107 12.29 9.84 6.54
CA GLN A 107 13.51 9.04 6.58
C GLN A 107 14.74 9.93 6.49
N SER A 108 15.84 9.48 7.08
CA SER A 108 17.14 10.14 6.93
C SER A 108 17.74 9.82 5.55
N GLY A 109 17.84 10.82 4.66
CA GLY A 109 18.36 10.65 3.30
C GLY A 109 19.83 10.19 3.21
N ASP A 110 20.64 10.50 4.22
CA ASP A 110 22.08 10.17 4.25
C ASP A 110 22.39 8.73 4.75
N LEU A 111 21.34 7.94 5.04
CA LEU A 111 21.42 6.92 6.09
C LEU A 111 20.59 5.67 5.80
N ALA A 112 20.38 5.33 4.53
CA ALA A 112 19.72 4.08 4.10
C ALA A 112 20.26 2.84 4.83
N ASN A 113 21.52 2.89 5.30
CA ASN A 113 22.01 2.02 6.36
C ASN A 113 23.03 2.79 7.24
N LEU A 114 22.89 2.78 8.57
CA LEU A 114 23.87 3.40 9.51
C LEU A 114 25.30 2.84 9.35
N SER A 115 25.46 1.73 8.64
CA SER A 115 26.74 1.14 8.24
C SER A 115 27.54 2.03 7.26
N ALA A 116 26.87 2.92 6.52
CA ALA A 116 27.46 3.80 5.51
C ALA A 116 27.72 5.24 5.98
N LEU A 117 27.56 5.51 7.29
CA LEU A 117 27.82 6.83 7.88
C LEU A 117 29.20 7.40 7.51
N SER A 118 29.24 8.66 7.09
CA SER A 118 30.51 9.39 6.90
C SER A 118 31.26 9.53 8.22
N GLU A 119 32.60 9.59 8.19
CA GLU A 119 33.42 9.72 9.40
C GLU A 119 33.08 10.98 10.21
N ASP A 120 32.65 12.06 9.55
CA ASP A 120 32.24 13.29 10.24
C ASP A 120 30.89 13.11 10.94
N LEU A 121 29.96 12.36 10.35
CA LEU A 121 28.68 12.06 10.98
C LEU A 121 28.82 11.06 12.13
N LYS A 122 29.74 10.08 12.03
CA LYS A 122 30.09 9.19 13.17
C LYS A 122 30.60 9.96 14.39
N LYS A 123 31.41 11.01 14.19
CA LYS A 123 31.90 11.88 15.28
C LYS A 123 30.77 12.67 15.95
N LYS A 124 29.72 13.02 15.19
CA LYS A 124 28.53 13.73 15.70
C LYS A 124 27.51 12.80 16.35
N LEU A 125 27.55 11.50 16.04
CA LEU A 125 26.61 10.48 16.51
C LEU A 125 27.28 9.37 17.37
N PRO A 126 28.13 9.69 18.37
CA PRO A 126 28.89 8.69 19.11
C PRO A 126 28.00 7.79 19.98
N SER A 127 26.89 8.30 20.53
CA SER A 127 25.95 7.49 21.33
C SER A 127 25.16 6.55 20.44
N LEU A 128 24.77 7.00 19.23
CA LEU A 128 24.09 6.13 18.27
C LEU A 128 24.99 4.97 17.83
N CYS A 129 26.29 5.24 17.62
CA CYS A 129 27.28 4.21 17.36
C CYS A 129 27.32 3.17 18.48
N LYS A 130 27.27 3.59 19.75
CA LYS A 130 27.23 2.67 20.91
C LYS A 130 25.95 1.84 20.94
N VAL A 131 24.77 2.42 20.65
CA VAL A 131 23.50 1.67 20.59
C VAL A 131 23.52 0.64 19.46
N ARG A 132 23.99 1.01 18.26
CA ARG A 132 24.19 0.06 17.16
C ARG A 132 25.14 -1.07 17.57
N SER A 133 26.28 -0.75 18.17
CA SER A 133 27.22 -1.76 18.67
C SER A 133 26.62 -2.59 19.82
N GLY A 134 25.72 -2.04 20.63
CA GLY A 134 24.95 -2.81 21.62
C GLY A 134 24.05 -3.84 20.95
N LEU A 135 23.18 -3.39 20.03
CA LEU A 135 22.18 -4.23 19.35
C LEU A 135 22.82 -5.41 18.61
N TYR A 136 23.92 -5.19 17.87
CA TYR A 136 24.55 -6.25 17.09
C TYR A 136 25.63 -7.05 17.86
N SER A 137 25.81 -6.79 19.16
CA SER A 137 26.75 -7.54 20.00
C SER A 137 26.35 -9.01 20.11
N LYS A 138 27.35 -9.89 20.24
CA LYS A 138 27.10 -11.32 20.52
C LYS A 138 26.30 -11.49 21.81
N ALA A 139 26.59 -10.68 22.83
CA ALA A 139 25.84 -10.70 24.08
C ALA A 139 24.32 -10.51 23.88
N PHE A 140 23.90 -9.50 23.12
CA PHE A 140 22.47 -9.21 22.90
C PHE A 140 21.84 -10.16 21.87
N ARG A 141 22.52 -10.44 20.75
CA ARG A 141 22.04 -11.42 19.75
C ARG A 141 21.75 -12.78 20.37
N ASN A 142 22.59 -13.22 21.30
CA ASN A 142 22.38 -14.47 22.02
C ASN A 142 21.14 -14.44 22.93
N VAL A 143 20.82 -13.29 23.54
CA VAL A 143 19.57 -13.13 24.30
C VAL A 143 18.38 -13.23 23.35
N ILE A 144 18.38 -12.46 22.26
CA ILE A 144 17.29 -12.49 21.26
C ILE A 144 17.09 -13.90 20.71
N SER A 145 18.16 -14.55 20.25
CA SER A 145 18.14 -15.93 19.75
C SER A 145 17.52 -16.92 20.74
N ARG A 146 17.85 -16.84 22.03
CA ARG A 146 17.29 -17.73 23.06
C ARG A 146 15.83 -17.45 23.36
N VAL A 147 15.43 -16.18 23.46
CA VAL A 147 14.05 -15.84 23.83
C VAL A 147 13.06 -16.03 22.69
N THR A 148 13.48 -15.88 21.43
CA THR A 148 12.64 -16.12 20.25
C THR A 148 12.76 -17.53 19.70
N GLY A 149 13.87 -18.23 19.96
CA GLY A 149 14.17 -19.53 19.35
C GLY A 149 14.49 -19.48 17.86
N CYS A 150 14.81 -18.31 17.30
CA CYS A 150 15.03 -18.12 15.85
C CYS A 150 16.36 -18.69 15.31
N GLY A 151 17.19 -19.30 16.16
CA GLY A 151 18.56 -19.68 15.82
C GLY A 151 19.53 -18.50 15.83
N ASP A 152 20.75 -18.71 15.34
CA ASP A 152 21.82 -17.71 15.40
C ASP A 152 21.52 -16.47 14.53
N LEU A 153 22.15 -15.34 14.85
CA LEU A 153 21.90 -14.06 14.17
C LEU A 153 23.21 -13.44 13.69
N SER A 154 23.21 -12.88 12.49
CA SER A 154 24.38 -12.20 11.93
C SER A 154 24.81 -11.02 12.83
N GLY A 155 26.11 -10.99 13.14
CA GLY A 155 26.73 -9.84 13.79
C GLY A 155 27.42 -8.89 12.80
N SER A 156 27.63 -9.33 11.55
CA SER A 156 28.34 -8.56 10.52
C SER A 156 27.41 -7.85 9.54
N LYS A 157 26.22 -8.40 9.26
CA LYS A 157 25.17 -7.76 8.47
C LYS A 157 24.29 -6.91 9.38
N MET A 158 24.72 -5.66 9.59
CA MET A 158 23.98 -4.68 10.38
C MET A 158 23.01 -3.92 9.47
N ASP A 159 21.73 -3.92 9.84
CA ASP A 159 20.66 -3.30 9.07
C ASP A 159 19.75 -2.51 10.01
N ILE A 160 19.95 -1.20 10.02
CA ILE A 160 19.30 -0.29 10.94
C ILE A 160 19.13 1.07 10.27
N SER A 161 17.94 1.63 10.43
CA SER A 161 17.49 2.88 9.83
C SER A 161 16.73 3.70 10.86
N ILE A 162 16.64 5.01 10.60
CA ILE A 162 16.02 5.98 11.51
C ILE A 162 14.77 6.54 10.86
N HIS A 163 13.65 6.40 11.57
CA HIS A 163 12.35 6.82 11.08
C HIS A 163 11.71 7.78 12.05
N LEU A 164 11.15 8.85 11.48
CA LEU A 164 10.38 9.84 12.19
C LEU A 164 8.94 9.83 11.65
N TYR A 165 8.00 9.45 12.51
CA TYR A 165 6.57 9.53 12.22
C TYR A 165 6.01 10.79 12.87
N ASN A 166 5.53 11.71 12.04
CA ASN A 166 4.79 12.91 12.42
C ASN A 166 3.29 12.68 12.18
N ARG A 167 2.46 13.68 12.51
CA ARG A 167 1.03 13.63 12.18
C ARG A 167 0.79 13.24 10.71
N THR A 168 -0.15 12.32 10.46
CA THR A 168 -0.47 11.67 9.17
C THR A 168 0.50 10.60 8.68
N CYS A 169 1.68 10.44 9.30
CA CYS A 169 2.60 9.36 8.94
C CYS A 169 2.04 8.00 9.35
N HIS A 170 2.21 7.01 8.48
CA HIS A 170 1.71 5.64 8.61
C HIS A 170 2.60 4.68 7.81
N LEU A 171 2.50 3.39 8.10
CA LEU A 171 3.01 2.29 7.29
C LEU A 171 1.94 1.20 7.32
N LEU A 172 1.43 0.78 6.17
CA LEU A 172 0.32 -0.17 6.07
C LEU A 172 0.79 -1.62 6.24
N THR A 173 -0.17 -2.56 6.20
CA THR A 173 0.05 -3.98 6.49
C THR A 173 1.07 -4.61 5.55
N HIS A 174 2.12 -5.21 6.13
CA HIS A 174 3.20 -5.94 5.44
C HIS A 174 3.77 -7.01 6.39
N ASP A 175 4.61 -7.91 5.90
CA ASP A 175 5.15 -9.03 6.69
C ASP A 175 6.66 -8.99 6.96
N ASP A 176 7.37 -7.98 6.42
CA ASP A 176 8.83 -7.78 6.54
C ASP A 176 9.72 -8.85 5.86
N VAL A 177 9.13 -9.70 5.00
CA VAL A 177 9.81 -10.85 4.41
C VAL A 177 10.62 -10.42 3.18
N ILE A 178 11.85 -9.96 3.44
CA ILE A 178 12.79 -9.51 2.39
C ILE A 178 14.16 -10.14 2.62
N GLY A 179 14.71 -10.78 1.57
CA GLY A 179 16.05 -11.37 1.55
C GLY A 179 16.35 -12.29 2.75
N SER A 180 17.34 -11.90 3.55
CA SER A 180 17.83 -12.67 4.72
C SER A 180 17.36 -12.14 6.07
N ARG A 181 16.31 -11.30 6.13
CA ARG A 181 15.76 -10.80 7.40
C ARG A 181 15.26 -11.98 8.24
N ARG A 182 15.60 -12.02 9.54
CA ARG A 182 15.23 -13.10 10.48
C ARG A 182 14.45 -12.58 11.68
N ILE A 183 14.90 -11.50 12.31
CA ILE A 183 14.15 -10.81 13.37
C ILE A 183 13.97 -9.36 12.95
N SER A 184 12.73 -8.87 12.91
CA SER A 184 12.44 -7.44 12.83
C SER A 184 12.45 -6.85 14.23
N TYR A 185 12.95 -5.62 14.37
CA TYR A 185 12.88 -4.89 15.63
C TYR A 185 12.67 -3.38 15.44
N ILE A 186 12.02 -2.77 16.43
CA ILE A 186 11.76 -1.33 16.48
C ILE A 186 12.07 -0.84 17.89
N LEU A 187 13.10 0.00 18.03
CA LEU A 187 13.45 0.70 19.27
C LEU A 187 12.84 2.11 19.26
N TYR A 188 11.91 2.34 20.18
CA TYR A 188 11.14 3.57 20.27
C TYR A 188 11.86 4.65 21.10
N MET A 189 11.87 5.87 20.56
CA MET A 189 12.45 7.06 21.20
C MET A 189 11.53 8.30 21.10
N PRO A 190 10.21 8.22 21.45
CA PRO A 190 9.40 9.42 21.65
C PRO A 190 9.99 10.33 22.74
N ASP A 191 9.31 11.45 23.06
CA ASP A 191 9.73 12.36 24.14
C ASP A 191 9.95 11.57 25.45
N PRO A 192 11.17 11.50 26.01
CA PRO A 192 11.48 10.65 27.15
C PRO A 192 10.82 11.09 28.46
N ASP A 193 10.38 12.35 28.52
CA ASP A 193 9.80 12.94 29.74
C ASP A 193 8.26 12.99 29.67
N LYS A 194 7.66 12.40 28.63
CA LYS A 194 6.21 12.36 28.44
C LYS A 194 5.76 10.99 27.93
N GLU A 195 4.71 10.48 28.55
CA GLU A 195 4.03 9.28 28.07
C GLU A 195 3.46 9.49 26.65
N TRP A 196 3.72 8.51 25.77
CA TRP A 196 3.03 8.42 24.48
C TRP A 196 1.67 7.76 24.70
N LYS A 197 0.60 8.50 24.42
CA LYS A 197 -0.77 8.04 24.68
C LYS A 197 -1.29 7.20 23.52
N PRO A 198 -2.13 6.19 23.76
CA PRO A 198 -2.80 5.44 22.69
C PRO A 198 -3.56 6.35 21.71
N SER A 199 -4.12 7.47 22.18
CA SER A 199 -4.83 8.45 21.36
C SER A 199 -3.94 9.25 20.40
N TYR A 200 -2.61 9.14 20.50
CA TYR A 200 -1.68 9.79 19.57
C TYR A 200 -1.43 8.96 18.31
N GLY A 201 -1.97 7.73 18.25
CA GLY A 201 -1.70 6.80 17.17
C GLY A 201 -0.26 6.29 17.18
N GLY A 202 0.28 5.87 16.03
CA GLY A 202 1.67 5.40 15.93
C GLY A 202 1.94 4.05 16.59
N ALA A 203 0.91 3.30 16.96
CA ALA A 203 1.10 1.97 17.53
C ALA A 203 1.60 0.97 16.49
N LEU A 204 2.41 0.01 16.92
CA LEU A 204 2.63 -1.22 16.15
C LEU A 204 1.37 -2.08 16.30
N ARG A 205 0.71 -2.42 15.20
CA ARG A 205 -0.46 -3.31 15.20
C ARG A 205 -0.10 -4.63 14.53
N LEU A 206 -0.59 -5.74 15.07
CA LEU A 206 -0.31 -7.09 14.58
C LEU A 206 -1.61 -7.75 14.13
N PHE A 207 -1.55 -8.45 13.00
CA PHE A 207 -2.69 -9.07 12.34
C PHE A 207 -2.57 -10.58 12.44
N ASP A 208 -3.69 -11.24 12.70
CA ASP A 208 -3.78 -12.69 12.53
C ASP A 208 -3.93 -13.03 11.05
N SER A 209 -3.85 -14.31 10.72
CA SER A 209 -3.98 -14.81 9.35
C SER A 209 -5.18 -15.73 9.22
N ILE A 210 -6.03 -15.47 8.22
CA ILE A 210 -7.12 -16.39 7.82
C ILE A 210 -6.50 -17.71 7.31
N VAL A 211 -5.50 -17.57 6.45
CA VAL A 211 -4.58 -18.63 6.00
C VAL A 211 -3.19 -17.99 5.77
N PRO A 212 -2.10 -18.77 5.66
CA PRO A 212 -0.80 -18.20 5.31
C PRO A 212 -0.88 -17.28 4.08
N ASN A 213 -0.27 -16.11 4.16
CA ASN A 213 -0.30 -15.00 3.18
C ASN A 213 -1.63 -14.23 3.07
N VAL A 214 -2.65 -14.57 3.87
CA VAL A 214 -3.94 -13.87 3.88
C VAL A 214 -4.22 -13.36 5.30
N PRO A 215 -3.73 -12.15 5.65
CA PRO A 215 -4.01 -11.54 6.93
C PRO A 215 -5.50 -11.23 7.08
N GLU A 216 -5.98 -11.30 8.32
CA GLU A 216 -7.25 -10.68 8.69
C GLU A 216 -7.22 -9.17 8.41
N SER A 217 -8.40 -8.60 8.21
CA SER A 217 -8.53 -7.18 7.94
C SER A 217 -8.12 -6.34 9.14
N ASP A 218 -8.56 -6.74 10.34
CA ASP A 218 -8.43 -5.96 11.57
C ASP A 218 -7.27 -6.48 12.44
N PRO A 219 -6.53 -5.59 13.12
CA PRO A 219 -5.45 -6.00 14.00
C PRO A 219 -6.01 -6.59 15.30
N VAL A 220 -5.38 -7.67 15.78
CA VAL A 220 -5.77 -8.37 17.02
C VAL A 220 -4.89 -8.00 18.21
N ALA A 221 -3.72 -7.40 17.97
CA ALA A 221 -2.83 -6.89 19.01
C ALA A 221 -2.30 -5.50 18.64
N LYS A 222 -2.04 -4.67 19.67
CA LYS A 222 -1.60 -3.27 19.51
C LYS A 222 -0.61 -2.90 20.61
N LEU A 223 0.58 -2.43 20.23
CA LEU A 223 1.61 -1.93 21.13
C LEU A 223 1.74 -0.41 21.01
N THR A 224 1.41 0.31 22.08
CA THR A 224 1.64 1.76 22.17
C THR A 224 3.11 2.02 22.52
N PRO A 225 3.88 2.72 21.67
CA PRO A 225 5.33 2.84 21.82
C PRO A 225 5.71 3.77 22.97
N GLN A 226 6.62 3.36 23.85
CA GLN A 226 7.20 4.21 24.89
C GLN A 226 8.70 4.46 24.67
N PHE A 227 9.23 5.52 25.27
CA PHE A 227 10.69 5.75 25.24
C PHE A 227 11.44 4.55 25.82
N ASN A 228 12.55 4.16 25.19
CA ASN A 228 13.42 3.05 25.59
C ASN A 228 12.71 1.68 25.61
N GLN A 229 11.66 1.53 24.81
CA GLN A 229 10.99 0.26 24.56
C GLN A 229 11.42 -0.29 23.20
N ILE A 230 11.76 -1.57 23.14
CA ILE A 230 11.93 -2.30 21.89
C ILE A 230 10.75 -3.25 21.67
N ALA A 231 10.28 -3.35 20.44
CA ALA A 231 9.43 -4.44 19.97
C ALA A 231 10.20 -5.28 18.96
N PHE A 232 10.00 -6.60 18.94
CA PHE A 232 10.64 -7.49 17.99
C PHE A 232 9.84 -8.76 17.77
N PHE A 233 9.98 -9.36 16.60
CA PHE A 233 9.32 -10.62 16.23
C PHE A 233 10.11 -11.34 15.16
N HIS A 234 9.87 -12.65 15.04
CA HIS A 234 10.45 -13.46 13.99
C HIS A 234 9.78 -13.16 12.66
N VAL A 235 10.58 -12.94 11.61
CA VAL A 235 10.09 -12.73 10.25
C VAL A 235 9.66 -14.08 9.70
N GLN A 236 8.36 -14.20 9.40
CA GLN A 236 7.73 -15.44 8.99
C GLN A 236 6.90 -15.21 7.73
N PRO A 237 7.32 -15.77 6.57
CA PRO A 237 6.59 -15.69 5.30
C PRO A 237 5.11 -16.00 5.48
N GLY A 238 4.25 -15.03 5.14
CA GLY A 238 2.80 -15.19 5.19
C GLY A 238 2.16 -15.20 6.57
N VAL A 239 2.89 -14.83 7.62
CA VAL A 239 2.40 -14.87 9.00
C VAL A 239 2.69 -13.58 9.76
N SER A 240 3.88 -13.01 9.66
CA SER A 240 4.30 -11.87 10.49
C SER A 240 3.72 -10.51 10.08
N PHE A 241 2.43 -10.46 9.74
CA PHE A 241 1.73 -9.27 9.27
C PHE A 241 1.55 -8.23 10.38
N HIS A 242 2.05 -7.03 10.12
CA HIS A 242 1.95 -5.89 11.02
C HIS A 242 1.93 -4.57 10.26
N ASP A 243 1.64 -3.51 10.99
CA ASP A 243 1.66 -2.16 10.46
C ASP A 243 2.04 -1.12 11.53
N VAL A 244 2.17 0.14 11.11
CA VAL A 244 2.26 1.30 12.01
C VAL A 244 1.02 2.15 11.83
N GLU A 245 0.17 2.14 12.86
CA GLU A 245 -1.01 2.99 12.94
C GLU A 245 -0.65 4.45 12.67
N GLU A 246 -1.50 5.17 11.94
CA GLU A 246 -1.31 6.58 11.67
C GLU A 246 -1.06 7.38 12.96
N VAL A 247 -0.04 8.23 12.96
CA VAL A 247 0.16 9.20 14.05
C VAL A 247 -0.86 10.32 13.88
N THR A 248 -1.74 10.50 14.86
CA THR A 248 -2.79 11.54 14.84
C THR A 248 -2.39 12.77 15.67
N ALA A 249 -1.41 12.66 16.55
CA ALA A 249 -0.94 13.80 17.35
C ALA A 249 0.07 14.67 16.59
N THR A 250 0.11 15.96 16.91
CA THR A 250 1.20 16.88 16.50
C THR A 250 2.47 16.62 17.33
N LYS A 251 2.94 15.38 17.33
CA LYS A 251 4.09 14.90 18.09
C LYS A 251 4.99 14.05 17.19
N GLN A 252 6.24 13.92 17.61
CA GLN A 252 7.28 13.19 16.91
C GLN A 252 7.47 11.81 17.52
N ARG A 253 7.10 10.75 16.78
CA ARG A 253 7.43 9.37 17.11
C ARG A 253 8.71 9.00 16.38
N LEU A 254 9.85 9.16 17.06
CA LEU A 254 11.15 8.73 16.57
C LEU A 254 11.38 7.26 16.91
N SER A 255 11.94 6.50 15.98
CA SER A 255 12.36 5.12 16.20
C SER A 255 13.62 4.77 15.43
N LEU A 256 14.38 3.79 15.95
CA LEU A 256 15.31 3.01 15.15
C LEU A 256 14.62 1.70 14.79
N GLN A 257 14.51 1.42 13.50
CA GLN A 257 14.02 0.14 13.01
C GLN A 257 15.15 -0.61 12.33
N GLY A 258 15.08 -1.93 12.33
CA GLY A 258 16.10 -2.72 11.68
C GLY A 258 15.84 -4.20 11.78
N TRP A 259 16.76 -4.95 11.20
CA TRP A 259 16.67 -6.40 11.15
C TRP A 259 17.95 -7.06 11.64
N PHE A 260 17.78 -8.19 12.32
CA PHE A 260 18.84 -9.17 12.43
C PHE A 260 18.69 -10.17 11.30
N HIS A 261 19.79 -10.47 10.62
CA HIS A 261 19.80 -11.37 9.47
C HIS A 261 20.22 -12.78 9.83
N ILE A 262 19.92 -13.71 8.91
CA ILE A 262 20.56 -15.02 8.81
C ILE A 262 22.09 -14.83 8.85
N PRO A 263 22.84 -15.62 9.65
CA PRO A 263 24.30 -15.54 9.71
C PRO A 263 24.94 -15.59 8.32
N GLN A 264 25.98 -14.78 8.10
CA GLN A 264 26.74 -14.72 6.85
C GLN A 264 27.94 -15.69 6.89
N PRO A 265 28.64 -16.00 5.77
CA PRO A 265 29.71 -17.01 5.74
C PRO A 265 30.84 -16.88 6.78
N LYS A 266 31.04 -15.69 7.37
CA LYS A 266 32.05 -15.40 8.40
C LYS A 266 31.48 -15.33 9.82
N ASP A 267 30.16 -15.42 9.96
CA ASP A 267 29.48 -15.37 11.25
C ASP A 267 29.41 -16.77 11.87
N GLU A 268 29.34 -16.79 13.19
CA GLU A 268 29.01 -17.99 13.96
C GLU A 268 27.58 -18.43 13.66
N GLY A 269 27.37 -19.75 13.53
CA GLY A 269 26.05 -20.30 13.20
C GLY A 269 25.70 -20.28 11.71
N TYR A 270 26.63 -19.92 10.82
CA TYR A 270 26.41 -19.97 9.37
C TYR A 270 26.14 -21.39 8.86
N ILE A 271 25.05 -21.53 8.12
CA ILE A 271 24.67 -22.75 7.43
C ILE A 271 24.61 -22.46 5.92
N PRO A 272 25.49 -23.06 5.09
CA PRO A 272 25.43 -22.90 3.65
C PRO A 272 24.05 -23.28 3.08
N GLY A 273 23.49 -22.47 2.18
CA GLY A 273 22.20 -22.72 1.56
C GLY A 273 20.98 -22.34 2.41
N GLU A 274 21.14 -21.81 3.63
CA GLU A 274 20.00 -21.42 4.47
C GLU A 274 19.29 -20.17 3.95
N GLN A 275 20.05 -19.13 3.58
CA GLN A 275 19.49 -17.89 3.05
C GLN A 275 18.71 -18.16 1.76
N GLU A 276 19.30 -18.91 0.84
CA GLU A 276 18.70 -19.27 -0.45
C GLU A 276 17.40 -20.08 -0.26
N ARG A 277 17.36 -20.96 0.75
CA ARG A 277 16.14 -21.73 1.09
C ARG A 277 15.04 -20.86 1.70
N THR A 278 15.40 -19.80 2.43
CA THR A 278 14.42 -18.85 3.00
C THR A 278 13.89 -17.93 1.91
N GLU A 279 14.77 -17.40 1.06
CA GLU A 279 14.41 -16.54 -0.07
C GLU A 279 13.51 -17.29 -1.05
N ALA A 280 13.79 -18.56 -1.35
CA ALA A 280 12.96 -19.39 -2.22
C ALA A 280 11.53 -19.65 -1.70
N LYS A 281 11.27 -19.49 -0.40
CA LYS A 281 9.91 -19.59 0.17
C LYS A 281 9.12 -18.28 0.09
N SER A 282 9.81 -17.19 -0.22
CA SER A 282 9.32 -15.83 -0.07
C SER A 282 9.26 -15.08 -1.40
N THR A 283 9.44 -15.79 -2.52
CA THR A 283 9.39 -15.16 -3.83
C THR A 283 7.99 -14.61 -4.09
N LEU A 284 7.94 -13.41 -4.64
CA LEU A 284 6.69 -12.69 -4.95
C LEU A 284 5.76 -13.52 -5.85
N GLU A 285 6.34 -14.35 -6.73
CA GLU A 285 5.64 -15.33 -7.56
C GLU A 285 4.84 -16.38 -6.74
N LEU A 286 5.29 -16.72 -5.52
CA LEU A 286 4.54 -17.59 -4.58
C LEU A 286 3.41 -16.84 -3.85
N LEU A 287 3.41 -15.51 -3.85
CA LEU A 287 2.38 -14.68 -3.21
C LEU A 287 1.22 -14.33 -4.16
N GLU A 288 1.44 -14.43 -5.47
CA GLU A 288 0.44 -14.15 -6.52
C GLU A 288 -0.14 -15.42 -7.17
N THR A 289 0.01 -16.56 -6.51
CA THR A 289 -0.52 -17.82 -7.03
C THR A 289 -2.04 -17.77 -7.20
N ARG A 290 -2.55 -18.63 -8.08
CA ARG A 290 -3.99 -18.74 -8.34
C ARG A 290 -4.76 -19.02 -7.05
N GLU A 291 -4.20 -19.85 -6.16
CA GLU A 291 -4.82 -20.19 -4.87
C GLU A 291 -4.94 -19.00 -3.92
N LEU A 292 -4.01 -18.03 -3.96
CA LEU A 292 -4.10 -16.86 -3.09
C LEU A 292 -5.08 -15.80 -3.64
N ARG A 293 -5.23 -15.71 -4.97
CA ARG A 293 -6.26 -14.86 -5.61
C ARG A 293 -7.69 -15.30 -5.27
N GLU A 294 -7.89 -16.55 -4.87
CA GLU A 294 -9.17 -17.03 -4.31
C GLU A 294 -9.58 -16.34 -3.01
N TYR A 295 -8.69 -15.61 -2.34
CA TYR A 295 -8.98 -14.82 -1.14
C TYR A 295 -9.12 -13.32 -1.41
N ASP A 296 -8.90 -12.86 -2.65
CA ASP A 296 -9.05 -11.45 -3.00
C ASP A 296 -10.53 -11.11 -3.18
N PHE A 297 -11.01 -10.09 -2.46
CA PHE A 297 -12.35 -9.53 -2.59
C PHE A 297 -12.28 -8.00 -2.73
N PRO A 298 -13.12 -7.37 -3.58
CA PRO A 298 -14.10 -8.00 -4.48
C PRO A 298 -13.43 -8.84 -5.56
N LYS A 299 -14.08 -9.94 -5.96
CA LYS A 299 -13.63 -10.76 -7.10
C LYS A 299 -13.62 -9.92 -8.37
N PHE A 300 -12.54 -10.01 -9.14
CA PHE A 300 -12.48 -9.39 -10.46
C PHE A 300 -13.10 -10.33 -11.49
N GLU A 301 -14.42 -10.27 -11.59
CA GLU A 301 -15.20 -10.99 -12.58
C GLU A 301 -15.97 -9.98 -13.41
N LEU A 302 -15.95 -10.18 -14.73
CA LEU A 302 -16.68 -9.36 -15.69
C LEU A 302 -17.85 -10.18 -16.22
N SER A 303 -19.06 -9.67 -16.03
CA SER A 303 -20.26 -10.30 -16.59
C SER A 303 -20.22 -10.24 -18.12
N ARG A 304 -20.58 -11.35 -18.76
CA ARG A 304 -20.79 -11.37 -20.22
C ARG A 304 -22.07 -10.62 -20.54
N ILE A 305 -21.98 -9.71 -21.51
CA ILE A 305 -23.17 -9.06 -22.05
C ILE A 305 -23.68 -9.89 -23.25
N PRO A 306 -25.00 -10.14 -23.36
CA PRO A 306 -25.59 -10.82 -24.53
C PRO A 306 -25.25 -10.08 -25.84
N GLU A 307 -25.04 -10.82 -26.93
CA GLU A 307 -24.70 -10.25 -28.24
C GLU A 307 -25.70 -9.16 -28.67
N PRO A 308 -25.22 -7.96 -29.06
CA PRO A 308 -26.09 -6.90 -29.52
C PRO A 308 -26.71 -7.22 -30.88
N VAL A 309 -27.93 -6.75 -31.11
CA VAL A 309 -28.61 -6.74 -32.43
C VAL A 309 -28.13 -5.56 -33.30
N VAL A 310 -26.95 -5.01 -33.02
CA VAL A 310 -26.47 -3.76 -33.66
C VAL A 310 -25.32 -4.10 -34.59
N ASP A 311 -25.63 -4.17 -35.89
CA ASP A 311 -24.67 -4.54 -36.94
C ASP A 311 -23.53 -3.50 -37.14
N GLN A 312 -23.69 -2.24 -36.67
CA GLN A 312 -22.69 -1.15 -36.83
C GLN A 312 -22.75 -0.13 -35.68
N PHE A 313 -21.62 0.16 -35.04
CA PHE A 313 -21.48 1.24 -34.05
C PHE A 313 -21.47 2.62 -34.73
N SER A 314 -22.17 3.61 -34.16
CA SER A 314 -22.10 5.01 -34.58
C SER A 314 -22.14 5.93 -33.37
N LEU A 315 -21.33 6.99 -33.40
CA LEU A 315 -21.33 8.08 -32.42
C LEU A 315 -22.55 9.01 -32.56
N ASP A 316 -23.35 8.86 -33.62
CA ASP A 316 -24.56 9.63 -33.84
C ASP A 316 -25.69 9.17 -32.89
N LEU A 317 -25.69 9.71 -31.67
CA LEU A 317 -26.75 9.45 -30.69
C LEU A 317 -28.11 9.88 -31.24
N LYS A 318 -29.11 8.98 -31.16
CA LYS A 318 -30.48 9.33 -31.55
C LYS A 318 -31.04 10.33 -30.54
N LYS A 319 -32.05 11.09 -30.97
CA LYS A 319 -32.74 12.03 -30.09
C LYS A 319 -33.25 11.39 -28.78
N GLN A 320 -33.74 10.15 -28.86
CA GLN A 320 -34.20 9.39 -27.69
C GLN A 320 -33.06 9.05 -26.73
N ASP A 321 -31.88 8.73 -27.25
CA ASP A 321 -30.69 8.45 -26.44
C ASP A 321 -30.22 9.73 -25.73
N ILE A 322 -30.18 10.86 -26.44
CA ILE A 322 -29.86 12.17 -25.86
C ILE A 322 -30.87 12.54 -24.76
N GLU A 323 -32.17 12.38 -25.02
CA GLU A 323 -33.23 12.65 -24.03
C GLU A 323 -33.11 11.76 -22.80
N TYR A 324 -32.69 10.50 -22.94
CA TYR A 324 -32.43 9.59 -21.83
C TYR A 324 -31.17 9.95 -21.05
N LEU A 325 -30.03 10.12 -21.73
CA LEU A 325 -28.75 10.45 -21.12
C LEU A 325 -28.80 11.78 -20.38
N ALA A 326 -29.50 12.78 -20.93
CA ALA A 326 -29.65 14.10 -20.32
C ALA A 326 -30.38 14.07 -18.96
N LYS A 327 -31.07 12.98 -18.60
CA LYS A 327 -31.63 12.78 -17.25
C LYS A 327 -30.53 12.76 -16.19
N PHE A 328 -29.34 12.27 -16.54
CA PHE A 328 -28.22 12.08 -15.62
C PHE A 328 -27.00 12.92 -16.00
N MET A 329 -26.60 12.88 -17.27
CA MET A 329 -25.40 13.53 -17.79
C MET A 329 -25.63 15.01 -18.07
N ASN A 330 -24.56 15.79 -17.94
CA ASN A 330 -24.54 17.18 -18.34
C ASN A 330 -24.80 17.31 -19.86
N PRO A 331 -25.87 18.02 -20.29
CA PRO A 331 -26.24 18.12 -21.71
C PRO A 331 -25.15 18.68 -22.62
N VAL A 332 -24.20 19.47 -22.09
CA VAL A 332 -23.06 19.98 -22.87
C VAL A 332 -22.19 18.84 -23.40
N LEU A 333 -22.02 17.76 -22.61
CA LEU A 333 -21.24 16.59 -22.98
C LEU A 333 -21.88 15.77 -24.10
N LEU A 334 -23.19 15.94 -24.33
CA LEU A 334 -23.95 15.24 -25.36
C LEU A 334 -23.94 15.99 -26.71
N THR A 335 -23.21 17.09 -26.81
CA THR A 335 -23.01 17.82 -28.06
C THR A 335 -21.95 17.14 -28.92
N GLN A 336 -22.14 17.13 -30.26
CA GLN A 336 -21.17 16.54 -31.17
C GLN A 336 -19.76 17.15 -31.02
N GLU A 337 -19.68 18.45 -30.77
CA GLU A 337 -18.41 19.14 -30.52
C GLU A 337 -17.67 18.58 -29.29
N SER A 338 -18.40 18.38 -28.19
CA SER A 338 -17.82 17.83 -26.96
C SER A 338 -17.43 16.37 -27.12
N LEU A 339 -18.29 15.55 -27.76
CA LEU A 339 -18.00 14.15 -28.03
C LEU A 339 -16.74 13.99 -28.89
N ASN A 340 -16.60 14.76 -29.96
CA ASN A 340 -15.41 14.74 -30.82
C ASN A 340 -14.14 15.15 -30.04
N LYS A 341 -14.26 16.14 -29.14
CA LYS A 341 -13.12 16.57 -28.31
C LYS A 341 -12.71 15.50 -27.30
N LEU A 342 -13.68 14.84 -26.65
CA LEU A 342 -13.42 13.74 -25.72
C LEU A 342 -12.77 12.56 -26.44
N GLN A 343 -13.30 12.19 -27.61
CA GLN A 343 -12.71 11.16 -28.47
C GLN A 343 -11.26 11.49 -28.81
N GLN A 344 -10.98 12.69 -29.31
CA GLN A 344 -9.62 13.11 -29.66
C GLN A 344 -8.67 13.03 -28.45
N THR A 345 -9.12 13.52 -27.29
CA THR A 345 -8.31 13.51 -26.05
C THR A 345 -7.97 12.07 -25.64
N PHE A 346 -8.96 11.18 -25.69
CA PHE A 346 -8.78 9.78 -25.35
C PHE A 346 -7.89 9.06 -26.36
N SER A 347 -8.04 9.32 -27.66
CA SER A 347 -7.16 8.77 -28.69
C SER A 347 -5.70 9.22 -28.54
N ASP A 348 -5.46 10.45 -28.09
CA ASP A 348 -4.11 11.01 -27.96
C ASP A 348 -3.38 10.53 -26.69
N SER A 349 -4.11 10.16 -25.63
CA SER A 349 -3.52 9.94 -24.30
C SER A 349 -4.01 8.69 -23.56
N SER A 350 -4.96 7.94 -24.13
CA SER A 350 -5.62 6.78 -23.51
C SER A 350 -6.31 7.09 -22.17
N VAL A 351 -6.47 8.37 -21.83
CA VAL A 351 -7.13 8.84 -20.61
C VAL A 351 -7.90 10.13 -20.90
N VAL A 352 -9.06 10.31 -20.28
CA VAL A 352 -9.80 11.57 -20.37
C VAL A 352 -10.54 11.86 -19.06
N ASP A 353 -10.35 13.08 -18.57
CA ASP A 353 -11.04 13.62 -17.40
C ASP A 353 -12.27 14.44 -17.84
N ILE A 354 -13.45 14.05 -17.36
CA ILE A 354 -14.72 14.68 -17.67
C ILE A 354 -15.26 15.33 -16.39
N VAL A 355 -15.03 16.63 -16.27
CA VAL A 355 -15.51 17.44 -15.14
C VAL A 355 -16.97 17.80 -15.32
N SER A 356 -17.73 17.83 -14.22
CA SER A 356 -19.18 18.06 -14.23
C SER A 356 -19.93 17.05 -15.10
N PHE A 357 -19.60 15.77 -14.92
CA PHE A 357 -20.16 14.66 -15.69
C PHE A 357 -21.68 14.56 -15.54
N LEU A 358 -22.16 14.51 -14.30
CA LEU A 358 -23.57 14.57 -13.95
C LEU A 358 -24.09 16.00 -14.12
N ASN A 359 -25.35 16.14 -14.55
CA ASN A 359 -26.02 17.44 -14.62
C ASN A 359 -26.22 18.05 -13.21
N ASP A 360 -26.39 19.37 -13.15
CA ASP A 360 -26.47 20.11 -11.89
C ASP A 360 -27.62 19.64 -10.97
N SER A 361 -28.74 19.21 -11.56
CA SER A 361 -29.89 18.74 -10.79
C SER A 361 -29.59 17.43 -10.07
N TYR A 362 -29.07 16.44 -10.79
CA TYR A 362 -28.75 15.12 -10.26
C TYR A 362 -27.54 15.21 -9.31
N ALA A 363 -26.47 15.89 -9.74
CA ALA A 363 -25.28 16.10 -8.93
C ALA A 363 -25.61 16.87 -7.64
N GLY A 364 -26.44 17.92 -7.72
CA GLY A 364 -26.84 18.71 -6.56
C GLY A 364 -27.64 17.90 -5.54
N ALA A 365 -28.63 17.14 -6.01
CA ALA A 365 -29.42 16.25 -5.16
C ALA A 365 -28.52 15.18 -4.51
N PHE A 366 -27.71 14.49 -5.31
CA PHE A 366 -26.86 13.41 -4.81
C PHE A 366 -25.79 13.90 -3.84
N ARG A 367 -25.20 15.08 -4.09
CA ARG A 367 -24.24 15.71 -3.14
C ARG A 367 -24.88 15.97 -1.79
N LYS A 368 -26.14 16.42 -1.79
CA LYS A 368 -26.86 16.72 -0.56
C LYS A 368 -27.09 15.45 0.23
N GLU A 369 -27.54 14.37 -0.41
CA GLU A 369 -27.76 13.08 0.24
C GLU A 369 -26.43 12.49 0.76
N LEU A 370 -25.36 12.49 -0.03
CA LEU A 370 -24.05 11.99 0.43
C LEU A 370 -23.47 12.81 1.60
N LYS A 371 -23.65 14.13 1.60
CA LYS A 371 -23.28 14.96 2.77
C LYS A 371 -24.15 14.65 3.97
N HIS A 372 -25.44 14.40 3.76
CA HIS A 372 -26.33 14.03 4.84
C HIS A 372 -25.91 12.69 5.45
N PHE A 373 -25.65 11.69 4.61
CA PHE A 373 -25.12 10.38 4.97
C PHE A 373 -23.83 10.51 5.80
N GLU A 374 -22.83 11.25 5.31
CA GLU A 374 -21.55 11.43 6.01
C GLU A 374 -21.65 12.16 7.36
N LEU A 375 -22.59 13.10 7.48
CA LEU A 375 -22.71 13.94 8.68
C LEU A 375 -23.72 13.39 9.71
N ASN A 376 -24.75 12.66 9.27
CA ASN A 376 -25.94 12.37 10.07
C ASN A 376 -26.32 10.88 10.13
N GLU A 377 -25.99 10.06 9.13
CA GLU A 377 -26.36 8.64 9.20
C GLU A 377 -25.44 7.88 10.16
N TYR A 378 -26.01 7.70 11.35
CA TYR A 378 -25.67 6.74 12.38
C TYR A 378 -25.78 5.33 11.76
N PRO A 379 -24.73 4.49 11.77
CA PRO A 379 -23.84 4.28 12.89
C PRO A 379 -22.52 5.04 12.78
N HIS A 380 -21.76 5.06 13.89
CA HIS A 380 -20.33 5.37 13.85
C HIS A 380 -19.70 4.69 12.63
N MET A 381 -19.00 5.46 11.76
CA MET A 381 -18.30 4.92 10.60
C MET A 381 -17.62 3.60 10.99
N PRO A 382 -17.96 2.47 10.34
CA PRO A 382 -17.53 1.18 10.82
C PRO A 382 -16.01 1.14 10.81
N SER A 383 -15.41 0.84 11.95
CA SER A 383 -13.97 0.78 12.15
C SER A 383 -13.44 -0.64 11.98
N LYS A 384 -14.30 -1.63 12.19
CA LYS A 384 -14.02 -3.07 12.11
C LYS A 384 -14.83 -3.74 11.00
N GLN A 385 -14.33 -4.89 10.53
CA GLN A 385 -15.02 -5.74 9.57
C GLN A 385 -16.40 -6.18 10.09
N SER A 386 -16.52 -6.52 11.37
CA SER A 386 -17.78 -6.95 11.98
C SER A 386 -18.84 -5.85 12.12
N GLU A 387 -18.44 -4.58 11.97
CA GLU A 387 -19.32 -3.41 12.04
C GLU A 387 -19.89 -3.04 10.65
N ILE A 388 -19.38 -3.66 9.58
CA ILE A 388 -19.82 -3.38 8.22
C ILE A 388 -21.12 -4.14 7.96
N GLU A 389 -22.18 -3.37 7.72
CA GLU A 389 -23.49 -3.90 7.38
C GLU A 389 -23.73 -3.95 5.88
N PHE A 390 -24.34 -5.04 5.43
CA PHE A 390 -24.88 -5.16 4.09
C PHE A 390 -25.88 -4.00 3.80
N PRO A 391 -25.86 -3.37 2.60
CA PRO A 391 -25.23 -3.82 1.36
C PRO A 391 -23.72 -3.60 1.21
N TRP A 392 -23.08 -2.90 2.16
CA TRP A 392 -21.63 -2.72 2.13
C TRP A 392 -20.90 -4.03 2.46
N LYS A 393 -19.77 -4.23 1.79
CA LYS A 393 -18.80 -5.30 1.99
C LYS A 393 -17.41 -4.70 2.22
N LEU A 394 -16.45 -5.51 2.67
CA LEU A 394 -15.06 -5.09 2.89
C LEU A 394 -14.13 -5.76 1.89
N ALA A 395 -13.32 -4.97 1.21
CA ALA A 395 -12.25 -5.48 0.36
C ALA A 395 -11.11 -6.05 1.20
N ILE A 396 -10.62 -7.23 0.82
CA ILE A 396 -9.56 -7.99 1.49
C ILE A 396 -8.64 -8.64 0.43
N PRO A 397 -7.40 -9.03 0.78
CA PRO A 397 -6.72 -8.92 2.07
C PRO A 397 -6.06 -7.56 2.34
N SER A 398 -5.86 -7.24 3.63
CA SER A 398 -5.35 -5.95 4.12
C SER A 398 -3.94 -5.61 3.66
N HIS A 399 -3.10 -6.57 3.28
CA HIS A 399 -1.77 -6.30 2.69
C HIS A 399 -1.82 -5.92 1.19
N LYS A 400 -3.01 -5.92 0.56
CA LYS A 400 -3.23 -5.48 -0.83
C LYS A 400 -4.16 -4.27 -0.90
N ARG A 401 -5.28 -4.36 -0.18
CA ARG A 401 -6.38 -3.41 -0.26
C ARG A 401 -7.25 -3.47 0.98
N ARG A 402 -7.88 -2.35 1.32
CA ARG A 402 -8.95 -2.27 2.32
C ARG A 402 -9.86 -1.12 1.95
N TYR A 403 -11.12 -1.38 1.64
CA TYR A 403 -12.13 -0.35 1.37
C TYR A 403 -13.53 -0.95 1.46
N MET A 404 -14.53 -0.12 1.69
CA MET A 404 -15.92 -0.56 1.62
C MET A 404 -16.41 -0.51 0.18
N TYR A 405 -17.16 -1.52 -0.24
CA TYR A 405 -17.75 -1.54 -1.58
C TYR A 405 -19.15 -2.12 -1.62
N MET A 406 -19.90 -1.77 -2.66
CA MET A 406 -21.13 -2.43 -3.09
C MET A 406 -20.95 -2.89 -4.53
N ASP A 407 -21.22 -4.16 -4.80
CA ASP A 407 -21.08 -4.81 -6.11
C ASP A 407 -22.42 -5.38 -6.63
N GLY A 408 -23.52 -5.12 -5.91
CA GLY A 408 -24.85 -5.61 -6.27
C GLY A 408 -25.09 -7.10 -6.04
N THR A 409 -24.13 -7.85 -5.48
CA THR A 409 -24.28 -9.29 -5.19
C THR A 409 -24.64 -9.53 -3.72
N SER A 410 -25.09 -10.74 -3.39
CA SER A 410 -25.47 -11.12 -2.02
C SER A 410 -24.35 -10.95 -0.99
N GLN A 411 -24.71 -10.92 0.29
CA GLN A 411 -23.74 -10.83 1.38
C GLN A 411 -22.78 -12.03 1.38
N GLN A 412 -21.48 -11.74 1.45
CA GLN A 412 -20.40 -12.73 1.42
C GLN A 412 -19.79 -12.87 2.82
N ASP A 413 -19.72 -14.10 3.34
CA ASP A 413 -19.01 -14.41 4.57
C ASP A 413 -17.51 -14.65 4.30
N ILE A 414 -16.72 -13.59 4.44
CA ILE A 414 -15.26 -13.59 4.25
C ILE A 414 -14.49 -13.73 5.58
N THR A 415 -15.13 -14.21 6.65
CA THR A 415 -14.51 -14.24 7.99
C THR A 415 -13.57 -15.42 8.21
N THR A 416 -13.75 -16.53 7.49
CA THR A 416 -12.94 -17.74 7.69
C THR A 416 -12.54 -18.37 6.36
N SER A 417 -11.47 -19.17 6.37
CA SER A 417 -11.05 -19.94 5.19
C SER A 417 -12.15 -20.90 4.69
N ALA A 418 -12.89 -21.52 5.60
CA ALA A 418 -13.99 -22.44 5.26
C ALA A 418 -15.17 -21.71 4.61
N SER A 419 -15.52 -20.51 5.08
CA SER A 419 -16.58 -19.71 4.48
C SER A 419 -16.18 -19.19 3.11
N ILE A 420 -14.94 -18.72 2.94
CA ILE A 420 -14.39 -18.29 1.65
C ILE A 420 -14.34 -19.46 0.65
N ALA A 421 -13.88 -20.64 1.06
CA ALA A 421 -13.86 -21.82 0.19
C ALA A 421 -15.27 -22.16 -0.32
N LYS A 422 -16.27 -22.15 0.58
CA LYS A 422 -17.68 -22.37 0.22
C LYS A 422 -18.21 -21.29 -0.73
N LEU A 423 -17.83 -20.03 -0.52
CA LEU A 423 -18.19 -18.95 -1.44
C LEU A 423 -17.64 -19.21 -2.83
N ASN A 424 -16.35 -19.54 -2.95
CA ASN A 424 -15.69 -19.79 -4.23
C ASN A 424 -16.32 -20.96 -5.01
N GLU A 425 -16.90 -21.97 -4.33
CA GLU A 425 -17.68 -23.03 -4.98
C GLU A 425 -18.98 -22.52 -5.63
N THR A 426 -19.54 -21.43 -5.11
CA THR A 426 -20.84 -20.85 -5.56
C THR A 426 -20.70 -19.59 -6.41
N TYR A 427 -19.52 -18.94 -6.39
CA TYR A 427 -19.36 -17.56 -6.81
C TYR A 427 -19.51 -17.24 -8.31
N PRO A 428 -19.31 -18.13 -9.30
CA PRO A 428 -19.42 -17.69 -10.69
C PRO A 428 -20.87 -17.66 -11.21
N HIS A 429 -21.89 -17.61 -10.35
CA HIS A 429 -23.30 -17.79 -10.75
C HIS A 429 -24.25 -16.65 -10.36
N GLU A 430 -23.79 -15.64 -9.61
CA GLU A 430 -24.64 -14.51 -9.20
C GLU A 430 -24.32 -13.24 -9.99
N GLU A 431 -25.28 -12.78 -10.79
CA GLU A 431 -25.20 -11.50 -11.49
C GLU A 431 -25.55 -10.32 -10.55
N PRO A 432 -24.91 -9.15 -10.67
CA PRO A 432 -25.25 -7.97 -9.88
C PRO A 432 -26.72 -7.54 -10.01
N ASN A 433 -27.38 -7.26 -8.88
CA ASN A 433 -28.73 -6.70 -8.81
C ASN A 433 -28.74 -5.39 -8.01
N PHE A 434 -28.41 -4.30 -8.67
CA PHE A 434 -28.40 -2.96 -8.07
C PHE A 434 -29.81 -2.43 -7.78
N GLU A 435 -30.86 -2.92 -8.45
CA GLU A 435 -32.25 -2.53 -8.15
C GLU A 435 -32.66 -3.07 -6.78
N LEU A 436 -32.37 -4.35 -6.50
CA LEU A 436 -32.57 -4.94 -5.19
C LEU A 436 -31.74 -4.21 -4.13
N THR A 437 -30.49 -3.86 -4.44
CA THR A 437 -29.61 -3.11 -3.54
C THR A 437 -30.20 -1.73 -3.20
N ALA A 438 -30.72 -1.02 -4.20
CA ALA A 438 -31.39 0.27 -4.02
C ALA A 438 -32.69 0.13 -3.21
N ASP A 439 -33.49 -0.90 -3.48
CA ASP A 439 -34.71 -1.18 -2.73
C ASP A 439 -34.42 -1.51 -1.26
N MET A 440 -33.30 -2.16 -0.95
CA MET A 440 -32.89 -2.41 0.43
C MET A 440 -32.58 -1.12 1.21
N PHE A 441 -31.93 -0.13 0.59
CA PHE A 441 -31.75 1.18 1.21
C PHE A 441 -33.10 1.88 1.45
N ARG A 442 -33.98 1.88 0.44
CA ARG A 442 -35.34 2.43 0.57
C ARG A 442 -36.13 1.76 1.70
N MET A 443 -35.98 0.44 1.87
CA MET A 443 -36.62 -0.31 2.95
C MET A 443 -36.04 0.01 4.33
N LYS A 444 -34.72 0.20 4.46
CA LYS A 444 -34.08 0.62 5.73
C LYS A 444 -34.59 2.01 6.15
N GLU A 445 -34.59 2.99 5.24
CA GLU A 445 -35.13 4.34 5.49
C GLU A 445 -36.61 4.30 5.91
N GLN A 446 -37.42 3.46 5.25
CA GLN A 446 -38.83 3.27 5.61
C GLN A 446 -39.04 2.59 6.97
N SER A 447 -38.09 1.77 7.42
CA SER A 447 -38.16 1.11 8.74
C SER A 447 -37.85 2.07 9.89
N GLU A 448 -36.97 3.04 9.67
CA GLU A 448 -36.64 4.10 10.64
C GLU A 448 -37.70 5.22 10.63
N ASN A 449 -38.26 5.54 9.45
CA ASN A 449 -39.33 6.53 9.28
C ASN A 449 -40.75 5.95 9.45
N ARG A 450 -40.93 4.79 10.09
CA ARG A 450 -42.23 4.20 10.46
C ARG A 450 -42.97 4.97 11.58
N LYS A 451 -42.77 6.29 11.65
CA LYS A 451 -43.82 7.25 11.98
C LYS A 451 -43.97 8.17 10.77
N GLU A 452 -45.01 7.90 9.97
CA GLU A 452 -45.56 8.73 8.89
C GLU A 452 -45.30 8.26 7.45
N ILE A 453 -46.26 7.45 7.01
CA ILE A 453 -46.99 7.50 5.73
C ILE A 453 -46.26 6.99 4.48
N GLU A 454 -46.78 5.84 4.06
CA GLU A 454 -46.73 5.23 2.73
C GLU A 454 -47.35 6.14 1.65
N SER A 455 -46.73 6.21 0.47
CA SER A 455 -47.45 6.11 -0.82
C SER A 455 -46.54 6.31 -2.06
N LYS A 456 -46.40 5.21 -2.81
CA LYS A 456 -46.28 5.06 -4.28
C LYS A 456 -44.96 5.47 -4.96
N ALA A 457 -44.27 4.45 -5.49
CA ALA A 457 -43.23 4.59 -6.52
C ALA A 457 -43.71 3.92 -7.82
N ASP A 458 -43.51 4.65 -8.91
CA ASP A 458 -43.81 4.28 -10.29
C ASP A 458 -42.70 3.38 -10.85
N LYS A 459 -43.07 2.40 -11.67
CA LYS A 459 -42.15 1.47 -12.32
C LYS A 459 -41.86 1.97 -13.72
N ASP A 460 -40.61 2.34 -14.00
CA ASP A 460 -40.02 2.23 -15.35
C ASP A 460 -38.55 2.67 -15.32
N ALA A 461 -37.63 1.71 -15.48
CA ALA A 461 -36.32 1.90 -16.13
C ALA A 461 -35.59 0.55 -16.26
N THR A 462 -35.75 -0.14 -17.38
CA THR A 462 -34.74 -1.11 -17.85
C THR A 462 -34.43 -0.78 -19.30
N THR A 463 -33.17 -0.44 -19.55
CA THR A 463 -32.32 -0.89 -20.67
C THR A 463 -31.07 -0.03 -20.71
N CYS A 464 -29.89 -0.64 -20.63
CA CYS A 464 -28.66 -0.06 -21.15
C CYS A 464 -27.75 -1.17 -21.71
N ASN A 465 -27.16 -0.90 -22.87
CA ASN A 465 -26.46 -1.83 -23.75
C ASN A 465 -24.93 -1.80 -23.53
N SER A 466 -24.32 -2.96 -23.85
CA SER A 466 -22.94 -3.26 -24.30
C SER A 466 -21.74 -2.79 -23.46
N VAL A 467 -20.67 -3.60 -23.54
CA VAL A 467 -19.39 -3.63 -22.77
C VAL A 467 -19.42 -4.45 -21.46
N SER A 468 -18.63 -5.53 -21.36
CA SER A 468 -18.51 -6.40 -20.16
C SER A 468 -18.16 -5.60 -18.91
N ALA A 469 -19.16 -5.25 -18.09
CA ALA A 469 -19.02 -4.25 -17.04
C ALA A 469 -18.99 -4.89 -15.67
N LYS A 470 -18.03 -4.48 -14.84
CA LYS A 470 -18.18 -4.55 -13.38
C LYS A 470 -18.50 -3.15 -12.89
N LEU A 471 -19.55 -2.96 -12.09
CA LEU A 471 -19.85 -1.69 -11.42
C LEU A 471 -19.62 -1.84 -9.92
N CYS A 472 -18.90 -0.92 -9.29
CA CYS A 472 -18.73 -0.92 -7.83
C CYS A 472 -18.84 0.49 -7.26
N ASP A 473 -19.68 0.65 -6.25
CA ASP A 473 -19.72 1.87 -5.43
C ASP A 473 -18.69 1.71 -4.32
N LEU A 474 -17.68 2.58 -4.30
CA LEU A 474 -16.57 2.51 -3.36
C LEU A 474 -16.71 3.62 -2.30
N ARG A 475 -16.50 3.24 -1.05
CA ARG A 475 -16.33 4.17 0.08
C ARG A 475 -15.00 3.87 0.76
N PHE A 476 -14.13 4.86 0.78
CA PHE A 476 -12.86 4.80 1.49
C PHE A 476 -12.94 5.63 2.76
N ARG A 477 -12.84 4.99 3.92
CA ARG A 477 -12.93 5.59 5.25
C ARG A 477 -11.59 6.22 5.69
N PRO A 478 -11.63 7.46 6.22
CA PRO A 478 -10.50 8.07 6.95
C PRO A 478 -9.94 7.14 8.02
N GLY A 479 -8.62 6.98 8.05
CA GLY A 479 -7.92 6.16 9.03
C GLY A 479 -7.82 4.67 8.69
N HIS A 480 -8.51 4.20 7.64
CA HIS A 480 -8.67 2.75 7.38
C HIS A 480 -8.31 2.33 5.97
N ASP A 481 -8.78 3.04 4.95
CA ASP A 481 -8.94 2.46 3.63
C ASP A 481 -7.91 2.96 2.61
N PHE A 482 -7.53 2.07 1.69
CA PHE A 482 -6.51 2.25 0.65
C PHE A 482 -6.59 1.12 -0.40
N ILE A 483 -5.92 1.32 -1.52
CA ILE A 483 -5.54 0.27 -2.48
C ILE A 483 -4.04 0.45 -2.72
N LEU A 484 -3.24 -0.61 -2.64
CA LEU A 484 -1.81 -0.56 -3.03
C LEU A 484 -1.64 -0.65 -4.54
N ALA A 485 -0.44 -0.36 -5.05
CA ALA A 485 -0.14 -0.43 -6.47
C ALA A 485 -0.36 -1.84 -7.02
N THR A 486 -1.31 -1.98 -7.97
CA THR A 486 -1.56 -3.24 -8.66
C THR A 486 -1.60 -3.05 -10.18
N LYS A 487 -1.07 -4.02 -10.92
CA LYS A 487 -1.30 -4.18 -12.36
C LYS A 487 -2.76 -4.60 -12.62
N PRO A 488 -3.29 -4.46 -13.85
CA PRO A 488 -4.58 -5.05 -14.20
C PRO A 488 -4.51 -6.58 -14.04
N ASP A 489 -5.60 -7.19 -13.59
CA ASP A 489 -5.70 -8.64 -13.53
C ASP A 489 -5.65 -9.23 -14.95
N LYS A 490 -4.76 -10.20 -15.19
CA LYS A 490 -4.72 -10.93 -16.47
C LYS A 490 -5.96 -11.80 -16.60
N ILE A 491 -6.81 -11.50 -17.57
CA ILE A 491 -7.97 -12.34 -17.89
C ILE A 491 -7.54 -13.40 -18.90
N GLU A 492 -7.58 -14.66 -18.48
CA GLU A 492 -7.43 -15.81 -19.37
C GLU A 492 -8.75 -16.02 -20.13
N SER A 493 -8.80 -15.62 -21.40
CA SER A 493 -9.96 -15.77 -22.28
C SER A 493 -9.56 -16.46 -23.59
N GLU A 494 -10.46 -17.28 -24.14
CA GLU A 494 -10.33 -17.84 -25.50
C GLU A 494 -10.59 -16.80 -26.61
N GLU A 495 -11.25 -15.69 -26.25
CA GLU A 495 -11.53 -14.57 -27.16
C GLU A 495 -10.37 -13.56 -27.19
N SER A 496 -10.06 -13.01 -28.37
CA SER A 496 -9.04 -11.96 -28.53
C SER A 496 -9.54 -10.62 -27.98
N PHE A 497 -9.01 -10.23 -26.83
CA PHE A 497 -9.17 -8.89 -26.25
C PHE A 497 -7.84 -8.13 -26.35
N LEU A 498 -7.90 -6.80 -26.33
CA LEU A 498 -6.74 -5.95 -26.16
C LEU A 498 -6.03 -6.26 -24.82
N ASP A 499 -4.70 -6.15 -24.79
CA ASP A 499 -3.89 -6.36 -23.58
C ASP A 499 -4.02 -5.18 -22.61
N GLY A 500 -5.18 -5.06 -21.97
CA GLY A 500 -5.49 -4.00 -21.02
C GLY A 500 -6.96 -3.99 -20.61
N VAL A 501 -7.28 -3.07 -19.71
CA VAL A 501 -8.64 -2.88 -19.18
C VAL A 501 -9.03 -1.42 -19.37
N LEU A 502 -10.21 -1.18 -19.95
CA LEU A 502 -10.84 0.13 -19.92
C LEU A 502 -11.51 0.32 -18.55
N GLU A 503 -11.12 1.37 -17.84
CA GLU A 503 -11.60 1.69 -16.51
C GLU A 503 -12.27 3.08 -16.49
N ALA A 504 -13.44 3.16 -15.88
CA ALA A 504 -14.10 4.41 -15.51
C ALA A 504 -14.05 4.59 -14.00
N THR A 505 -13.83 5.82 -13.53
CA THR A 505 -13.90 6.19 -12.12
C THR A 505 -14.61 7.55 -12.00
N LEU A 506 -15.86 7.52 -11.55
CA LEU A 506 -16.66 8.71 -11.25
C LEU A 506 -16.44 9.12 -9.79
N ASN A 507 -15.66 10.18 -9.57
CA ASN A 507 -15.43 10.73 -8.24
C ASN A 507 -16.64 11.53 -7.75
N LEU A 508 -17.11 11.19 -6.56
CA LEU A 508 -18.30 11.75 -5.91
C LEU A 508 -17.99 12.12 -4.47
N THR A 509 -16.76 12.58 -4.21
CA THR A 509 -16.33 12.98 -2.87
C THR A 509 -16.94 14.35 -2.53
N PRO A 510 -17.88 14.45 -1.57
CA PRO A 510 -18.67 15.68 -1.38
C PRO A 510 -17.94 16.76 -0.59
N THR A 511 -16.91 16.38 0.15
CA THR A 511 -16.02 17.22 0.95
C THR A 511 -15.00 17.96 0.07
N THR A 512 -14.32 18.96 0.61
CA THR A 512 -13.40 19.85 -0.12
C THR A 512 -12.06 19.96 0.62
N GLY A 513 -11.01 20.45 -0.03
CA GLY A 513 -9.69 20.64 0.59
C GLY A 513 -8.65 19.56 0.24
N TRP A 514 -8.98 18.67 -0.70
CA TRP A 514 -8.13 17.55 -1.12
C TRP A 514 -6.95 17.97 -2.01
N GLU A 515 -6.91 19.22 -2.47
CA GLU A 515 -6.01 19.69 -3.53
C GLU A 515 -4.52 19.58 -3.16
N ALA A 516 -4.19 19.60 -1.86
CA ALA A 516 -2.81 19.45 -1.40
C ALA A 516 -2.33 17.98 -1.36
N GLY A 517 -3.24 17.01 -1.47
CA GLY A 517 -2.95 15.58 -1.34
C GLY A 517 -2.43 15.13 0.04
N GLU A 518 -2.38 16.01 1.04
CA GLU A 518 -1.79 15.69 2.35
C GLU A 518 -2.59 14.65 3.15
N TRP A 519 -3.89 14.53 2.87
CA TRP A 519 -4.77 13.53 3.46
C TRP A 519 -4.81 12.22 2.68
N GLY A 520 -4.02 12.09 1.60
CA GLY A 520 -4.08 10.96 0.68
C GLY A 520 -5.36 10.98 -0.15
N ALA A 521 -6.00 9.82 -0.30
CA ALA A 521 -7.19 9.61 -1.13
C ALA A 521 -7.03 9.92 -2.63
N TYR A 522 -5.85 10.26 -3.11
CA TYR A 522 -5.61 10.45 -4.53
C TYR A 522 -5.47 9.09 -5.24
N GLU A 523 -5.99 9.03 -6.45
CA GLU A 523 -5.75 7.96 -7.40
C GLU A 523 -4.48 8.29 -8.18
N LEU A 524 -3.59 7.31 -8.33
CA LEU A 524 -2.34 7.49 -9.04
C LEU A 524 -2.07 6.29 -9.93
N CYS A 525 -1.64 6.54 -11.16
CA CYS A 525 -1.14 5.54 -12.09
C CYS A 525 0.31 5.83 -12.46
N MET A 526 1.08 4.77 -12.62
CA MET A 526 2.52 4.84 -12.90
C MET A 526 2.99 3.64 -13.72
N ILE A 527 4.06 3.85 -14.48
CA ILE A 527 4.70 2.76 -15.24
C ILE A 527 5.60 1.96 -14.31
N ASP A 528 5.55 0.64 -14.42
CA ASP A 528 6.48 -0.25 -13.74
C ASP A 528 7.85 -0.25 -14.43
N GLU A 529 8.80 0.54 -13.91
CA GLU A 529 10.19 0.59 -14.40
C GLU A 529 11.01 -0.67 -14.07
N THR A 530 10.49 -1.61 -13.27
CA THR A 530 11.24 -2.82 -12.87
C THR A 530 11.28 -3.91 -13.95
N ASP A 531 10.46 -3.77 -15.00
CA ASP A 531 10.48 -4.61 -16.20
C ASP A 531 11.60 -4.20 -17.19
N ASP A 532 12.27 -3.06 -16.98
CA ASP A 532 13.45 -2.67 -17.76
C ASP A 532 14.70 -3.45 -17.32
N LYS A 533 15.13 -4.38 -18.19
CA LYS A 533 16.28 -5.28 -17.97
C LYS A 533 17.61 -4.56 -17.70
N GLU A 534 17.75 -3.28 -18.08
CA GLU A 534 18.98 -2.51 -17.86
C GLU A 534 19.13 -2.02 -16.41
N ALA A 535 18.05 -1.80 -15.66
CA ALA A 535 18.10 -1.34 -14.26
C ALA A 535 18.62 -2.42 -13.29
N LYS A 536 18.43 -3.70 -13.62
CA LYS A 536 18.86 -4.85 -12.80
C LYS A 536 20.39 -5.06 -12.80
N ASP A 537 21.10 -4.63 -13.84
CA ASP A 537 22.54 -4.91 -14.00
C ASP A 537 23.46 -3.88 -13.31
N GLU A 538 22.96 -2.69 -12.95
CA GLU A 538 23.79 -1.65 -12.33
C GLU A 538 23.75 -1.60 -10.79
N GLY A 539 22.98 -2.46 -10.12
CA GLY A 539 22.92 -2.49 -8.64
C GLY A 539 22.53 -1.15 -8.01
N ARG A 540 21.76 -0.33 -8.75
CA ARG A 540 21.40 1.05 -8.37
C ARG A 540 20.15 1.18 -7.52
N LEU A 541 19.41 0.10 -7.30
CA LEU A 541 18.19 0.13 -6.50
C LEU A 541 18.36 -0.83 -5.32
N ASN A 542 18.34 -0.31 -4.10
CA ASN A 542 17.95 -1.14 -2.96
C ASN A 542 16.46 -1.46 -3.13
N GLU A 543 16.00 -2.67 -2.82
CA GLU A 543 14.57 -3.05 -2.91
C GLU A 543 13.65 -2.09 -2.12
N ASP A 544 14.18 -1.39 -1.11
CA ASP A 544 13.47 -0.37 -0.33
C ASP A 544 13.30 1.00 -1.05
N GLU A 545 13.93 1.21 -2.22
CA GLU A 545 13.95 2.48 -2.97
C GLU A 545 13.08 2.47 -4.25
N ALA A 546 12.58 1.31 -4.70
CA ALA A 546 11.94 1.14 -6.01
C ALA A 546 10.53 1.76 -6.16
N ALA A 547 10.01 2.48 -5.15
CA ALA A 547 8.61 2.90 -5.11
C ALA A 547 8.39 4.30 -4.49
N ILE A 548 9.39 5.18 -4.49
CA ILE A 548 9.26 6.52 -3.89
C ILE A 548 8.60 7.46 -4.92
N TYR A 549 7.35 7.90 -4.68
CA TYR A 549 6.52 8.65 -5.67
C TYR A 549 6.39 10.15 -5.38
N ARG A 550 6.89 10.59 -4.22
CA ARG A 550 7.04 12.02 -3.88
C ARG A 550 8.39 12.22 -3.21
N SER A 551 9.44 12.27 -4.02
CA SER A 551 10.69 12.93 -3.64
C SER A 551 10.68 14.36 -4.20
N SER A 552 11.52 15.27 -3.68
CA SER A 552 11.54 16.68 -4.12
C SER A 552 12.08 16.91 -5.54
N GLU A 553 12.33 15.84 -6.31
CA GLU A 553 12.80 15.87 -7.70
C GLU A 553 11.83 15.03 -8.54
N THR A 554 11.38 15.59 -9.66
CA THR A 554 10.28 15.13 -10.54
C THR A 554 10.32 13.65 -10.89
N ASP A 555 9.28 12.90 -10.50
CA ASP A 555 9.09 11.48 -10.85
C ASP A 555 8.58 11.34 -12.30
N GLU A 556 9.47 10.93 -13.21
CA GLU A 556 9.16 10.70 -14.64
C GLU A 556 8.25 9.47 -14.87
N SER A 557 7.99 8.66 -13.84
CA SER A 557 7.21 7.40 -13.90
C SER A 557 5.71 7.57 -13.68
N VAL A 558 5.25 8.69 -13.11
CA VAL A 558 3.83 8.95 -12.84
C VAL A 558 3.13 9.39 -14.13
N VAL A 559 2.16 8.60 -14.59
CA VAL A 559 1.43 8.85 -15.84
C VAL A 559 0.06 9.50 -15.62
N TYR A 560 -0.52 9.36 -14.43
CA TYR A 560 -1.79 9.99 -14.08
C TYR A 560 -1.93 10.17 -12.57
N GLU A 561 -2.48 11.31 -12.13
CA GLU A 561 -2.82 11.57 -10.73
C GLU A 561 -4.14 12.34 -10.65
N SER A 562 -5.01 11.92 -9.73
CA SER A 562 -6.33 12.53 -9.52
C SER A 562 -6.67 12.59 -8.04
N GLN A 563 -6.77 13.81 -7.51
CA GLN A 563 -7.24 14.05 -6.15
C GLN A 563 -8.74 13.69 -6.02
N ALA A 564 -9.16 13.34 -4.80
CA ALA A 564 -10.58 13.16 -4.50
C ALA A 564 -11.35 14.47 -4.78
N CYS A 565 -12.45 14.38 -5.51
CA CYS A 565 -13.17 15.56 -6.01
C CYS A 565 -14.66 15.27 -6.28
N TRP A 566 -15.44 16.31 -6.56
CA TRP A 566 -16.87 16.14 -6.82
C TRP A 566 -17.18 16.12 -8.32
N ASN A 567 -17.93 15.11 -8.76
CA ASN A 567 -18.54 15.01 -10.08
C ASN A 567 -17.51 15.07 -11.23
N LYS A 568 -16.47 14.23 -11.16
CA LYS A 568 -15.46 14.06 -12.21
C LYS A 568 -15.40 12.60 -12.63
N LEU A 569 -15.68 12.31 -13.90
CA LEU A 569 -15.50 10.98 -14.47
C LEU A 569 -14.14 10.91 -15.16
N CYS A 570 -13.25 10.03 -14.68
CA CYS A 570 -12.06 9.63 -15.43
C CYS A 570 -12.39 8.38 -16.24
N LEU A 571 -12.04 8.37 -17.52
CA LEU A 571 -12.04 7.17 -18.36
C LEU A 571 -10.61 6.91 -18.82
N MET A 572 -10.12 5.68 -18.66
CA MET A 572 -8.71 5.32 -18.86
C MET A 572 -8.60 3.92 -19.46
N PHE A 573 -7.82 3.74 -20.52
CA PHE A 573 -7.36 2.42 -20.92
C PHE A 573 -6.02 2.12 -20.25
N ARG A 574 -6.00 1.08 -19.41
CA ARG A 574 -4.84 0.70 -18.60
C ARG A 574 -4.28 -0.63 -19.08
N ASP A 575 -3.11 -0.59 -19.71
CA ASP A 575 -2.40 -1.79 -20.13
C ASP A 575 -1.65 -2.48 -18.96
N SER A 576 -1.03 -3.61 -19.25
CA SER A 576 -0.32 -4.45 -18.27
C SER A 576 0.94 -3.80 -17.66
N SER A 577 1.45 -2.72 -18.25
CA SER A 577 2.63 -1.98 -17.75
C SER A 577 2.29 -0.92 -16.70
N VAL A 578 1.02 -0.52 -16.61
CA VAL A 578 0.57 0.58 -15.75
C VAL A 578 -0.03 0.07 -14.44
N MET A 579 0.66 0.35 -13.34
CA MET A 579 0.15 0.14 -11.98
C MET A 579 -0.77 1.28 -11.56
N LYS A 580 -1.78 0.96 -10.76
CA LYS A 580 -2.74 1.93 -10.22
C LYS A 580 -2.96 1.70 -8.72
N PHE A 581 -3.13 2.78 -7.96
CA PHE A 581 -3.47 2.72 -6.54
C PHE A 581 -4.34 3.88 -6.08
N VAL A 582 -4.96 3.74 -4.91
CA VAL A 582 -5.66 4.82 -4.19
C VAL A 582 -4.99 5.01 -2.85
N LYS A 583 -4.36 6.16 -2.65
CA LYS A 583 -3.57 6.42 -1.44
C LYS A 583 -4.43 6.34 -0.18
N TYR A 584 -3.86 5.73 0.86
CA TYR A 584 -4.43 5.72 2.20
C TYR A 584 -5.01 7.06 2.63
N ILE A 585 -6.23 7.01 3.16
CA ILE A 585 -6.94 8.20 3.62
C ILE A 585 -6.62 8.44 5.08
N SER A 586 -5.99 9.58 5.37
CA SER A 586 -5.66 10.01 6.73
C SER A 586 -6.91 10.16 7.60
N TYR A 587 -6.78 9.87 8.89
CA TYR A 587 -7.77 10.16 9.93
C TYR A 587 -8.14 11.65 9.99
N ASP A 588 -7.25 12.53 9.53
CA ASP A 588 -7.49 13.97 9.47
C ASP A 588 -8.33 14.42 8.28
N ALA A 589 -8.66 13.50 7.37
CA ALA A 589 -9.46 13.81 6.20
C ALA A 589 -10.84 14.36 6.60
N PRO A 590 -11.41 15.29 5.81
CA PRO A 590 -12.71 15.92 6.10
C PRO A 590 -13.90 14.97 5.92
N GLY A 591 -13.68 13.78 5.37
CA GLY A 591 -14.68 12.72 5.15
C GLY A 591 -14.10 11.60 4.28
N SER A 592 -14.93 10.63 3.93
CA SER A 592 -14.59 9.55 3.01
C SER A 592 -14.40 10.04 1.57
N ARG A 593 -13.60 9.30 0.80
CA ARG A 593 -13.64 9.33 -0.66
C ARG A 593 -14.74 8.39 -1.14
N TYR A 594 -15.53 8.86 -2.10
CA TYR A 594 -16.59 8.10 -2.74
C TYR A 594 -16.38 8.08 -4.24
N ASP A 595 -16.36 6.87 -4.80
CA ASP A 595 -16.21 6.67 -6.23
C ASP A 595 -17.26 5.68 -6.72
N ILE A 596 -17.62 5.78 -8.00
CA ILE A 596 -18.26 4.69 -8.73
C ILE A 596 -17.26 4.24 -9.80
N THR A 597 -16.83 3.00 -9.73
CA THR A 597 -15.86 2.43 -10.68
C THR A 597 -16.54 1.46 -11.62
N ALA A 598 -16.13 1.50 -12.89
CA ALA A 598 -16.45 0.44 -13.82
C ALA A 598 -15.26 -0.02 -14.65
N SER A 599 -15.26 -1.29 -15.04
CA SER A 599 -14.17 -1.91 -15.79
C SER A 599 -14.69 -2.77 -16.92
N TRP A 600 -13.95 -2.78 -18.02
CA TRP A 600 -14.32 -3.42 -19.27
C TRP A 600 -13.13 -3.99 -20.04
N LEU A 601 -13.38 -5.11 -20.72
CA LEU A 601 -12.48 -5.62 -21.75
C LEU A 601 -12.88 -5.07 -23.12
N CYS A 602 -11.89 -4.72 -23.93
CA CYS A 602 -12.06 -4.16 -25.26
C CYS A 602 -11.52 -5.13 -26.32
N LYS A 603 -12.18 -5.21 -27.47
CA LYS A 603 -11.67 -5.90 -28.66
C LYS A 603 -11.25 -4.86 -29.70
N ASP A 604 -10.31 -5.24 -30.57
CA ASP A 604 -10.01 -4.44 -31.75
C ASP A 604 -11.09 -4.68 -32.82
N GLU A 605 -11.52 -3.62 -33.51
CA GLU A 605 -12.51 -3.72 -34.60
C GLU A 605 -11.88 -4.28 -35.89
N ASP A 606 -10.54 -4.29 -36.00
CA ASP A 606 -9.79 -4.72 -37.20
C ASP A 606 -9.52 -6.24 -37.26
N ASP A 607 -9.96 -7.03 -36.27
CA ASP A 607 -9.73 -8.49 -36.16
C ASP A 607 -10.88 -9.37 -36.74
N GLU A 608 -11.83 -8.78 -37.49
CA GLU A 608 -12.85 -9.51 -38.28
C GLU A 608 -12.57 -9.59 -39.79
#